data_AF-A0A2D0NCD8-F1
#
_entry.id   AF-A0A2D0NCD8-F1
#
_cell.length_a   1.000
_cell.length_b   1.000
_cell.length_c   1.000
_cell.angle_alpha   90.00
_cell.angle_beta   90.00
_cell.angle_gamma   90.00
#
_symmetry.space_group_name_H-M   'P 1'
#
loop_
_entity.id
_entity.type
_entity.pdbx_description
1 polymer ?
#
loop_
_entity_poly.entity_id
_entity_poly.type
_entity_poly.pdbx_seq_one_letter_code
_entity_poly.pdbx_strand_id
1 'polypeptide(L)'
;MSNEEKYGIQETEDLFDLAVSLKEAVAKAKEGDGKIDIKTDFIHFFQPVTRIPRAFEGAGNIPKEWSDLSEAEIIRLHDRFGDIVNDERWQRAFIGLAIAGDAIYEIVSEEKAA
;
A
#
# COMPACT_ATOMS: atom_id res chain seq x y z
N MET A 1 -16.60 -15.70 -21.57
CA MET A 1 -15.66 -14.82 -22.30
C MET A 1 -14.52 -14.58 -21.34
N SER A 2 -13.32 -15.08 -21.64
CA SER A 2 -12.14 -14.83 -20.80
C SER A 2 -11.67 -13.41 -21.06
N ASN A 3 -11.92 -12.50 -20.12
CA ASN A 3 -11.03 -11.34 -20.00
C ASN A 3 -9.69 -11.91 -19.54
N GLU A 4 -8.72 -12.00 -20.44
CA GLU A 4 -7.36 -12.34 -20.06
C GLU A 4 -6.79 -11.14 -19.29
N GLU A 5 -6.72 -11.30 -17.97
CA GLU A 5 -6.01 -10.41 -17.04
C GLU A 5 -4.59 -10.20 -17.57
N LYS A 6 -4.19 -8.94 -17.80
CA LYS A 6 -2.83 -8.62 -18.28
C LYS A 6 -1.84 -8.50 -17.13
N TYR A 7 -2.33 -8.13 -15.94
CA TYR A 7 -1.55 -7.98 -14.72
C TYR A 7 -2.36 -8.54 -13.54
N GLY A 8 -1.71 -9.22 -12.59
CA GLY A 8 -2.37 -9.62 -11.34
C GLY A 8 -2.47 -8.45 -10.35
N ILE A 9 -2.99 -8.68 -9.14
CA ILE A 9 -3.16 -7.64 -8.11
C ILE A 9 -2.15 -7.66 -6.96
N GLN A 10 -1.02 -8.34 -7.12
CA GLN A 10 -0.15 -8.62 -5.98
C GLN A 10 0.43 -7.33 -5.38
N GLU A 11 0.87 -6.39 -6.21
CA GLU A 11 1.42 -5.11 -5.80
C GLU A 11 0.33 -4.22 -5.16
N THR A 12 -0.88 -4.26 -5.70
CA THR A 12 -2.07 -3.62 -5.13
C THR A 12 -2.38 -4.17 -3.73
N GLU A 13 -2.36 -5.50 -3.55
CA GLU A 13 -2.59 -6.13 -2.26
C GLU A 13 -1.48 -5.76 -1.23
N ASP A 14 -0.22 -5.75 -1.65
CA ASP A 14 0.92 -5.37 -0.79
C ASP A 14 0.82 -3.91 -0.32
N LEU A 15 0.33 -3.01 -1.18
CA LEU A 15 0.13 -1.61 -0.82
C LEU A 15 -1.07 -1.41 0.14
N PHE A 16 -2.16 -2.17 -0.03
CA PHE A 16 -3.23 -2.20 0.98
C PHE A 16 -2.74 -2.71 2.32
N ASP A 17 -1.93 -3.76 2.34
CA ASP A 17 -1.30 -4.27 3.55
C ASP A 17 -0.40 -3.23 4.23
N LEU A 18 0.33 -2.43 3.45
CA LEU A 18 1.09 -1.30 3.98
C LEU A 18 0.16 -0.24 4.59
N ALA A 19 -0.88 0.18 3.88
CA ALA A 19 -1.83 1.20 4.34
C ALA A 19 -2.52 0.79 5.67
N VAL A 20 -2.97 -0.46 5.77
CA VAL A 20 -3.60 -1.00 6.98
C VAL A 20 -2.60 -1.00 8.14
N SER A 21 -1.39 -1.50 7.91
CA SER A 21 -0.35 -1.55 8.95
C SER A 21 0.07 -0.16 9.44
N LEU A 22 0.11 0.84 8.55
CA LEU A 22 0.36 2.23 8.92
C LEU A 22 -0.76 2.81 9.78
N LYS A 23 -2.02 2.56 9.43
CA LYS A 23 -3.17 3.00 10.25
C LYS A 23 -3.12 2.37 11.63
N GLU A 24 -2.80 1.08 11.74
CA GLU A 24 -2.69 0.40 13.03
C GLU A 24 -1.53 0.95 13.86
N ALA A 25 -0.37 1.19 13.25
CA ALA A 25 0.79 1.77 13.92
C ALA A 25 0.47 3.15 14.48
N VAL A 26 -0.16 4.01 13.67
CA VAL A 26 -0.59 5.35 14.07
C VAL A 26 -1.66 5.31 15.16
N ALA A 27 -2.61 4.38 15.09
CA ALA A 27 -3.62 4.21 16.11
C ALA A 27 -2.99 3.84 17.46
N LYS A 28 -2.09 2.86 17.47
CA LYS A 28 -1.37 2.40 18.69
C LYS A 28 -0.48 3.48 19.27
N ALA A 29 0.28 4.18 18.43
CA ALA A 29 1.11 5.31 18.86
C ALA A 29 0.28 6.40 19.58
N LYS A 30 -0.96 6.62 19.12
CA LYS A 30 -1.86 7.61 19.70
C LYS A 30 -2.65 7.13 20.93
N GLU A 31 -2.54 5.87 21.35
CA GLU A 31 -3.25 5.36 22.55
C GLU A 31 -2.83 6.06 23.85
N GLY A 32 -1.65 6.70 23.86
CA GLY A 32 -1.15 7.51 24.98
C GLY A 32 -1.71 8.93 25.01
N ASP A 33 -0.86 9.92 24.76
CA ASP A 33 -1.20 11.35 24.84
C ASP A 33 -1.82 11.92 23.54
N GLY A 34 -2.17 11.04 22.60
CA GLY A 34 -2.68 11.39 21.27
C GLY A 34 -1.62 11.92 20.30
N LYS A 35 -0.35 11.99 20.71
CA LYS A 35 0.79 12.34 19.84
C LYS A 35 1.52 11.07 19.41
N ILE A 36 2.38 11.24 18.41
CA ILE A 36 3.31 10.19 17.99
C ILE A 36 4.68 10.64 18.50
N ASP A 37 5.26 9.88 19.42
CA ASP A 37 6.66 9.99 19.82
C ASP A 37 7.45 8.85 19.19
N ILE A 38 8.24 9.19 18.16
CA ILE A 38 9.05 8.22 17.42
C ILE A 38 10.01 7.45 18.34
N LYS A 39 10.43 8.00 19.48
CA LYS A 39 11.35 7.29 20.39
C LYS A 39 10.68 6.12 21.13
N THR A 40 9.40 6.24 21.44
CA THR A 40 8.65 5.20 22.16
C THR A 40 7.80 4.36 21.22
N ASP A 41 7.31 4.97 20.15
CA ASP A 41 6.26 4.39 19.31
C ASP A 41 6.84 3.67 18.09
N PHE A 42 8.15 3.78 17.80
CA PHE A 42 8.78 3.13 16.64
C PHE A 42 8.52 1.62 16.60
N ILE A 43 8.33 0.98 17.76
CA ILE A 43 8.02 -0.45 17.85
C ILE A 43 6.71 -0.79 17.12
N HIS A 44 5.75 0.13 17.09
CA HIS A 44 4.48 -0.03 16.37
C HIS A 44 4.65 0.09 14.85
N PHE A 45 5.73 0.75 14.40
CA PHE A 45 6.05 0.93 12.99
C PHE A 45 6.93 -0.18 12.40
N PHE A 46 7.31 -1.20 13.18
CA PHE A 46 8.14 -2.29 12.68
C PHE A 46 7.49 -3.04 11.51
N GLN A 47 6.20 -3.39 11.64
CA GLN A 47 5.44 -4.07 10.59
C GLN A 47 5.38 -3.26 9.28
N PRO A 48 4.91 -1.99 9.26
CA PRO A 48 4.90 -1.21 8.03
C PRO A 48 6.30 -1.05 7.42
N VAL A 49 7.34 -0.82 8.25
CA VAL A 49 8.73 -0.72 7.75
C VAL A 49 9.16 -1.96 6.98
N THR A 50 8.80 -3.16 7.45
CA THR A 50 9.13 -4.41 6.74
C THR A 50 8.31 -4.66 5.46
N ARG A 51 7.19 -3.94 5.28
CA ARG A 51 6.31 -4.05 4.10
C ARG A 51 6.66 -3.04 3.01
N ILE A 52 7.28 -1.91 3.37
CA ILE A 52 7.69 -0.85 2.43
C ILE A 52 8.49 -1.40 1.23
N PRO A 53 9.53 -2.24 1.41
CA PRO A 53 10.33 -2.68 0.26
C PRO A 53 9.50 -3.40 -0.81
N ARG A 54 8.62 -4.33 -0.41
CA ARG A 54 7.78 -5.08 -1.35
C ARG A 54 6.76 -4.18 -2.05
N ALA A 55 6.09 -3.32 -1.27
CA ALA A 55 5.12 -2.39 -1.81
C ALA A 55 5.75 -1.37 -2.78
N PHE A 56 7.01 -0.97 -2.56
CA PHE A 56 7.68 0.05 -3.38
C PHE A 56 8.39 -0.53 -4.60
N GLU A 57 8.95 -1.75 -4.51
CA GLU A 57 9.47 -2.46 -5.69
C GLU A 57 8.39 -2.68 -6.76
N GLY A 58 7.14 -2.83 -6.32
CA GLY A 58 5.96 -3.00 -7.18
C GLY A 58 5.18 -1.72 -7.52
N ALA A 59 5.53 -0.57 -6.93
CA ALA A 59 4.66 0.61 -6.95
C ALA A 59 4.34 1.12 -8.36
N GLY A 60 5.28 1.03 -9.30
CA GLY A 60 5.06 1.45 -10.69
C GLY A 60 4.12 0.55 -11.50
N ASN A 61 3.81 -0.66 -11.00
CA ASN A 61 2.80 -1.55 -11.61
C ASN A 61 1.40 -1.26 -11.10
N ILE A 62 1.26 -0.70 -9.90
CA ILE A 62 -0.04 -0.47 -9.24
C ILE A 62 -1.03 0.31 -10.12
N PRO A 63 -0.66 1.40 -10.83
CA PRO A 63 -1.59 2.07 -11.73
C PRO A 63 -2.12 1.18 -12.86
N LYS A 64 -1.29 0.23 -13.34
CA LYS A 64 -1.68 -0.72 -14.39
C LYS A 64 -2.62 -1.78 -13.84
N GLU A 65 -2.26 -2.40 -12.71
CA GLU A 65 -3.10 -3.38 -12.02
C GLU A 65 -4.47 -2.77 -11.70
N TRP A 66 -4.49 -1.57 -11.11
CA TRP A 66 -5.72 -0.89 -10.74
C TRP A 66 -6.63 -0.58 -11.94
N SER A 67 -6.03 -0.30 -13.10
CA SER A 67 -6.77 -0.03 -14.34
C SER A 67 -7.28 -1.28 -15.07
N ASP A 68 -6.74 -2.45 -14.72
CA ASP A 68 -7.02 -3.75 -15.37
C ASP A 68 -7.81 -4.71 -14.46
N LEU A 69 -8.22 -4.26 -13.27
CA LEU A 69 -8.90 -5.10 -12.28
C LEU A 69 -10.11 -5.83 -12.86
N SER A 70 -10.06 -7.16 -12.82
CA SER A 70 -11.19 -8.02 -13.14
C SER A 70 -12.23 -8.02 -12.02
N GLU A 71 -13.48 -8.42 -12.32
CA GLU A 71 -14.50 -8.58 -11.28
C GLU A 71 -14.06 -9.57 -10.19
N ALA A 72 -13.32 -10.62 -10.56
CA ALA A 72 -12.79 -11.60 -9.61
C ALA A 72 -11.72 -11.00 -8.70
N GLU A 73 -10.88 -10.11 -9.23
CA GLU A 73 -9.85 -9.41 -8.47
C GLU A 73 -10.43 -8.36 -7.52
N ILE A 74 -11.49 -7.66 -7.94
CA ILE A 74 -12.25 -6.75 -7.07
C ILE A 74 -12.88 -7.53 -5.92
N ILE A 75 -13.48 -8.70 -6.20
CA ILE A 75 -14.03 -9.59 -5.16
C ILE A 75 -12.91 -10.04 -4.21
N ARG A 76 -11.75 -10.44 -4.74
CA ARG A 76 -10.61 -10.85 -3.90
C ARG A 76 -10.10 -9.73 -2.99
N LEU A 77 -10.01 -8.50 -3.49
CA LEU A 77 -9.67 -7.33 -2.67
C LEU A 77 -10.70 -7.12 -1.56
N HIS A 78 -11.99 -7.23 -1.89
CA HIS A 78 -13.06 -7.13 -0.91
C HIS A 78 -13.04 -8.25 0.14
N ASP A 79 -12.78 -9.50 -0.26
CA ASP A 79 -12.70 -10.62 0.66
C ASP A 79 -11.54 -10.45 1.65
N ARG A 80 -10.43 -9.85 1.22
CA ARG A 80 -9.25 -9.63 2.08
C ARG A 80 -9.36 -8.40 2.96
N PHE A 81 -9.77 -7.27 2.39
CA PHE A 81 -9.67 -5.96 3.04
C PHE A 81 -11.05 -5.40 3.46
N GLY A 82 -12.13 -6.03 3.03
CA GLY A 82 -13.50 -5.63 3.37
C GLY A 82 -13.91 -4.32 2.73
N ASP A 83 -14.71 -3.55 3.47
CA ASP A 83 -15.31 -2.30 2.99
C ASP A 83 -14.30 -1.18 2.75
N ILE A 84 -13.06 -1.30 3.26
CA ILE A 84 -12.04 -0.25 3.10
C ILE A 84 -11.66 -0.04 1.63
N VAL A 85 -11.84 -1.06 0.79
CA VAL A 85 -11.56 -0.97 -0.66
C VAL A 85 -12.44 0.10 -1.34
N ASN A 86 -13.66 0.31 -0.82
CA ASN A 86 -14.62 1.29 -1.33
C ASN A 86 -14.66 2.60 -0.54
N ASP A 87 -13.89 2.73 0.55
CA ASP A 87 -13.87 3.94 1.36
C ASP A 87 -12.94 4.98 0.70
N GLU A 88 -13.50 6.13 0.32
CA GLU A 88 -12.77 7.22 -0.34
C GLU A 88 -11.52 7.69 0.42
N ARG A 89 -11.53 7.60 1.76
CA ARG A 89 -10.38 7.98 2.59
C ARG A 89 -9.24 6.99 2.43
N TRP A 90 -9.57 5.69 2.38
CA TRP A 90 -8.62 4.62 2.14
C TRP A 90 -8.09 4.64 0.71
N GLN A 91 -8.96 4.86 -0.28
CA GLN A 91 -8.53 5.02 -1.67
C GLN A 91 -7.55 6.19 -1.84
N ARG A 92 -7.81 7.34 -1.20
CA ARG A 92 -6.87 8.46 -1.19
C ARG A 92 -5.53 8.12 -0.51
N ALA A 93 -5.55 7.42 0.62
CA ALA A 93 -4.33 7.00 1.31
C ALA A 93 -3.51 6.03 0.44
N PHE A 94 -4.19 5.06 -0.17
CA PHE A 94 -3.63 4.10 -1.10
C PHE A 94 -2.96 4.82 -2.29
N ILE A 95 -3.68 5.68 -3.01
CA ILE A 95 -3.14 6.44 -4.15
C ILE A 95 -1.92 7.27 -3.72
N GLY A 96 -1.99 7.92 -2.56
CA GLY A 96 -0.86 8.70 -2.03
C GLY A 96 0.39 7.85 -1.78
N LEU A 97 0.22 6.64 -1.24
CA LEU A 97 1.32 5.70 -1.01
C LEU A 97 1.86 5.13 -2.32
N ALA A 98 1.00 4.84 -3.30
CA ALA A 98 1.41 4.37 -4.63
C ALA A 98 2.30 5.40 -5.32
N ILE A 99 1.87 6.67 -5.36
CA ILE A 99 2.63 7.78 -5.95
C ILE A 99 3.98 7.97 -5.23
N ALA A 100 3.97 7.96 -3.89
CA ALA A 100 5.19 8.11 -3.12
C ALA A 100 6.17 6.94 -3.35
N GLY A 101 5.66 5.71 -3.39
CA GLY A 101 6.45 4.51 -3.66
C GLY A 101 7.10 4.55 -5.05
N ASP A 102 6.31 4.90 -6.07
CA ASP A 102 6.76 5.02 -7.47
C ASP A 102 7.87 6.08 -7.60
N ALA A 103 7.66 7.28 -7.07
CA ALA A 103 8.68 8.34 -7.10
C ALA A 103 9.98 7.95 -6.38
N ILE A 104 9.89 7.26 -5.24
CA ILE A 104 11.08 6.78 -4.51
C ILE A 104 11.81 5.71 -5.32
N TYR A 105 11.07 4.80 -5.97
CA TYR A 105 11.65 3.77 -6.82
C TYR A 105 12.39 4.37 -8.02
N GLU A 106 11.82 5.37 -8.69
CA GLU A 106 12.46 6.10 -9.80
C GLU A 106 13.79 6.71 -9.36
N ILE A 107 13.80 7.48 -8.27
CA ILE A 107 15.02 8.13 -7.73
C ILE A 107 16.14 7.10 -7.50
N VAL A 108 15.82 6.00 -6.81
CA VAL A 108 16.82 4.96 -6.48
C VAL A 108 17.30 4.20 -7.72
N SER A 109 16.43 4.03 -8.72
CA SER A 109 16.77 3.33 -9.96
C SER A 109 17.67 4.16 -10.87
N GLU A 110 17.45 5.48 -10.95
CA GLU A 110 18.32 6.42 -11.65
C GLU A 110 19.72 6.49 -10.99
N GLU A 111 19.79 6.50 -9.66
CA GLU A 111 21.05 6.46 -8.90
C GLU A 111 21.89 5.20 -9.17
N LYS A 112 21.27 4.07 -9.51
CA LYS A 112 21.98 2.82 -9.86
C LYS A 112 22.50 2.79 -11.30
N ALA A 113 21.96 3.63 -12.18
CA ALA A 113 22.36 3.71 -13.59
C ALA A 113 23.47 4.74 -13.83
N ALA A 114 23.79 5.58 -12.82
CA ALA A 114 24.87 6.56 -12.83
C ALA A 114 26.20 6.01 -12.27
#